data_AF-A0A0Q7IV46-F1
#
_entry.id   AF-A0A0Q7IV46-F1
#
_cell.length_a   1.000
_cell.length_b   1.000
_cell.length_c   1.000
_cell.angle_alpha   90.00
_cell.angle_beta   90.00
_cell.angle_gamma   90.00
#
_symmetry.space_group_name_H-M   'P 1'
#
loop_
_entity.id
_entity.type
_entity.pdbx_description
1 polymer ?
#
loop_
_entity_poly.entity_id
_entity_poly.type
_entity_poly.pdbx_seq_one_letter_code
_entity_poly.pdbx_strand_id
1 'polypeptide(L)' 'MDSFYVIGDLYNSLFSVQVSNPDFLVEYKLWNQIKNNLPETYTMPDPIMIQFLDQFKHR' A
#
# COMPACT_ATOMS: atom_id res chain seq x y z
N MET A 1 -23.18 10.38 1.75
CA MET A 1 -22.04 10.65 0.86
C MET A 1 -21.81 9.38 0.10
N ASP A 2 -21.96 9.43 -1.23
CA ASP A 2 -21.78 8.24 -2.06
C ASP A 2 -20.30 7.82 -2.05
N SER A 3 -20.07 6.51 -1.95
CA SER A 3 -18.73 5.95 -2.03
C SER A 3 -18.23 6.02 -3.47
N PHE A 4 -17.07 6.65 -3.68
CA PHE A 4 -16.42 6.75 -4.98
C PHE A 4 -15.21 5.83 -5.01
N TYR A 5 -15.17 4.93 -5.99
CA TYR A 5 -14.14 3.90 -6.11
C TYR A 5 -13.20 4.18 -7.29
N VAL A 6 -11.90 3.92 -7.09
CA VAL A 6 -10.84 4.09 -8.09
C VAL A 6 -9.95 2.85 -8.14
N ILE A 7 -9.18 2.69 -9.22
CA ILE A 7 -8.20 1.60 -9.36
C ILE A 7 -7.15 1.70 -8.25
N GLY A 8 -6.90 0.59 -7.55
CA GLY A 8 -5.95 0.53 -6.44
C GLY A 8 -4.53 0.93 -6.82
N ASP A 9 -4.14 0.69 -8.08
CA ASP A 9 -2.84 1.03 -8.65
C ASP A 9 -2.43 2.50 -8.44
N LEU A 10 -3.38 3.42 -8.27
CA LEU A 10 -3.11 4.83 -7.94
C LEU A 10 -2.32 5.02 -6.62
N TYR A 11 -2.33 4.00 -5.75
CA TYR A 11 -1.65 3.99 -4.45
C TYR A 11 -0.41 3.09 -4.43
N ASN A 12 0.03 2.55 -5.57
CA ASN A 12 1.19 1.65 -5.66
C ASN A 12 2.50 2.29 -5.15
N SER A 13 2.62 3.62 -5.17
CA SER A 13 3.79 4.32 -4.63
C SER A 13 4.01 4.09 -3.12
N LEU A 14 2.99 3.62 -2.40
CA LEU A 14 3.11 3.27 -0.98
C LEU A 14 3.82 1.93 -0.75
N PHE A 15 4.06 1.15 -1.81
CA PHE A 15 4.58 -0.20 -1.71
C PHE A 15 5.95 -0.35 -2.38
N SER A 16 6.88 -1.01 -1.68
CA SER A 16 8.23 -1.36 -2.14
C SER A 16 8.18 -2.37 -3.30
N VAL A 17 7.14 -3.21 -3.31
CA VAL A 17 6.83 -4.12 -4.42
C VAL A 17 5.47 -3.72 -4.97
N GLN A 18 5.48 -3.14 -6.18
CA GLN A 18 4.26 -2.68 -6.83
C GLN A 18 3.64 -3.80 -7.64
N VAL A 19 2.38 -4.10 -7.36
CA VAL A 19 1.59 -5.08 -8.10
C VAL A 19 0.45 -4.34 -8.77
N SER A 20 0.26 -4.55 -10.07
CA SER A 20 -0.85 -3.97 -10.82
C SER A 20 -2.03 -4.94 -10.85
N ASN A 21 -3.21 -4.45 -10.49
CA ASN A 21 -4.46 -5.16 -10.64
C ASN A 21 -5.60 -4.17 -10.97
N PRO A 22 -5.89 -3.92 -12.26
CA PRO A 22 -6.89 -2.96 -12.69
C PRO A 22 -8.31 -3.25 -12.19
N ASP A 23 -8.62 -4.51 -11.89
CA ASP A 23 -9.95 -4.92 -11.41
C ASP A 23 -10.12 -4.69 -9.90
N PHE A 24 -9.04 -4.39 -9.18
CA PHE A 24 -9.08 -4.10 -7.76
C PHE A 24 -9.38 -2.62 -7.51
N LEU A 25 -10.56 -2.36 -6.96
CA LEU A 25 -11.03 -1.01 -6.67
C LEU A 25 -10.98 -0.69 -5.18
N VAL A 26 -10.63 0.56 -4.87
CA VAL A 26 -10.54 1.07 -3.50
C VAL A 26 -11.32 2.38 -3.33
N GLU A 27 -11.78 2.65 -2.10
CA GLU A 27 -12.54 3.88 -1.83
C GLU A 27 -11.60 5.09 -1.79
N TYR A 28 -11.87 6.06 -2.67
CA TYR A 28 -10.98 7.18 -2.96
C TYR A 28 -10.75 8.08 -1.75
N LYS A 29 -11.81 8.41 -0.99
CA LYS A 29 -11.69 9.36 0.12
C LYS A 29 -10.85 8.77 1.25
N LEU A 30 -11.09 7.52 1.60
CA LEU A 30 -10.38 6.77 2.62
C LEU A 30 -8.91 6.60 2.26
N TRP A 31 -8.60 6.17 1.04
CA TRP A 31 -7.21 5.94 0.65
C TRP A 31 -6.40 7.23 0.48
N ASN A 32 -7.01 8.32 0.02
CA ASN A 32 -6.34 9.62 0.05
C ASN A 32 -6.11 10.13 1.47
N GLN A 33 -7.07 9.92 2.38
CA GLN A 33 -6.87 10.25 3.78
C GLN A 33 -5.70 9.45 4.36
N ILE A 34 -5.62 8.13 4.10
CA ILE A 34 -4.49 7.31 4.53
C ILE A 34 -3.18 7.87 3.96
N LYS A 35 -3.07 8.03 2.63
CA LYS A 35 -1.87 8.53 1.96
C LYS A 35 -1.39 9.88 2.50
N ASN A 36 -2.32 10.83 2.72
CA ASN A 36 -1.99 12.18 3.17
C ASN A 36 -1.55 12.26 4.64
N ASN A 37 -1.85 11.22 5.45
CA ASN A 37 -1.42 11.16 6.84
C ASN A 37 -0.12 10.35 7.03
N LEU A 38 0.48 9.85 5.94
CA LEU A 38 1.75 9.15 5.97
C LEU A 38 2.90 10.09 5.62
N PRO A 39 4.11 9.89 6.18
CA PRO A 39 5.31 10.58 5.73
C PRO A 39 5.57 10.36 4.23
N GLU A 40 6.16 11.34 3.55
CA GLU A 40 6.52 11.22 2.13
C GLU A 40 7.48 10.05 1.85
N THR A 41 8.30 9.69 2.83
CA THR A 41 9.26 8.58 2.76
C THR A 41 8.68 7.24 3.20
N TYR A 42 7.38 7.17 3.49
CA TYR A 42 6.75 5.93 3.90
C TYR A 42 6.71 4.92 2.75
N THR A 43 7.09 3.67 3.03
CA THR A 43 7.01 2.58 2.05
C THR A 43 6.78 1.25 2.77
N MET A 44 5.91 0.40 2.21
CA MET A 44 5.53 -0.90 2.76
C MET A 44 5.98 -2.06 1.85
N PRO A 45 6.43 -3.21 2.37
CA PRO A 45 6.65 -3.50 3.79
C PRO A 45 7.85 -2.73 4.34
N ASP A 46 7.78 -2.45 5.65
CA ASP A 46 8.88 -1.84 6.41
C ASP A 46 10.14 -2.71 6.23
N PRO A 47 11.31 -2.15 5.85
CA PRO A 47 12.55 -2.90 5.72
C PRO A 47 12.91 -3.73 6.96
N ILE A 48 12.61 -3.24 8.17
CA ILE A 48 12.83 -3.95 9.43
C ILE A 48 11.92 -5.18 9.50
N MET A 49 10.67 -5.05 9.05
CA MET A 49 9.73 -6.18 8.98
C MET A 49 10.21 -7.24 7.98
N ILE A 50 10.75 -6.82 6.83
CA ILE A 50 11.33 -7.76 5.84
C ILE A 50 12.48 -8.56 6.48
N GLN A 51 13.40 -7.87 7.16
CA GLN A 51 14.52 -8.51 7.85
C GLN A 51 14.05 -9.52 8.90
N PHE A 52 13.02 -9.17 9.66
CA PHE A 52 12.42 -10.10 10.63
C PHE A 52 11.81 -11.32 9.95
N LEU A 53 11.05 -11.13 8.87
CA LEU A 53 10.40 -12.23 8.14
C LEU A 53 11.40 -13.17 7.46
N ASP A 54 12.53 -12.67 6.99
CA ASP A 54 13.57 -13.49 6.37
C ASP A 54 14.19 -14.52 7.35
N GLN A 55 14.14 -14.25 8.66
CA GLN A 55 14.56 -15.22 9.69
C GLN A 55 13.68 -16.48 9.71
N PHE A 56 12.44 -16.38 9.23
CA PHE A 56 11.49 -17.50 9.21
C PHE A 56 11.45 -18.24 7.87
N LYS A 57 12.06 -17.71 6.80
CA LYS A 57 12.11 -18.37 5.48
C LYS A 57 12.99 -19.62 5.44
N HIS A 58 13.83 -19.84 6.46
CA HIS A 58 14.81 -20.93 6.52
C HIS A 58 14.49 -22.00 7.57
N ARG A 59 13.25 -22.02 8.09
CA ARG A 59 12.71 -23.11 8.92
C ARG A 59 11.69 -23.91 8.11
#